data_AF-A0AB39RY79-F1
#
_entry.id   AF-A0AB39RY79-F1
#
_cell.length_a   1.000
_cell.length_b   1.000
_cell.length_c   1.000
_cell.angle_alpha   90.00
_cell.angle_beta   90.00
_cell.angle_gamma   90.00
#
_symmetry.space_group_name_H-M   'P 1'
#
loop_
_entity.id
_entity.type
_entity.pdbx_description
1 polymer ?
#
loop_
_entity_poly.entity_id
_entity_poly.type
_entity_poly.pdbx_seq_one_letter_code
_entity_poly.pdbx_strand_id
1 'polypeptide(L)'
;MAQVKDGDDPAVVTRTIVTATTDKKPKPRYTAGLLASRVTAARRLGPAGTFDKQICKKHRRLPPGLPVRPQGRRFRPSASDV
;
A
#
# COMPACT_ATOMS: atom_id res chain seq x y z
N MET A 1 13.27 8.57 -14.26
CA MET A 1 12.58 7.78 -13.22
C MET A 1 12.39 8.67 -11.99
N ALA A 2 11.22 9.30 -11.82
CA ALA A 2 10.98 10.19 -10.68
C ALA A 2 10.84 9.37 -9.39
N GLN A 3 11.65 9.67 -8.38
CA GLN A 3 11.47 9.10 -7.05
C GLN A 3 10.25 9.77 -6.40
N VAL A 4 9.26 8.98 -5.98
CA VAL A 4 8.17 9.45 -5.11
C VAL A 4 8.79 9.77 -3.75
N LYS A 5 9.09 11.05 -3.52
CA LYS A 5 9.59 11.55 -2.24
C LYS A 5 8.43 11.96 -1.33
N ASP A 6 7.41 12.57 -1.94
CA ASP A 6 6.22 13.09 -1.28
C ASP A 6 4.94 12.51 -1.90
N GLY A 7 3.82 12.65 -1.19
CA GLY A 7 2.50 12.26 -1.67
C GLY A 7 1.89 13.25 -2.68
N ASP A 8 0.67 12.97 -3.12
CA ASP A 8 -0.14 13.98 -3.84
C ASP A 8 -0.45 15.18 -2.92
N ASP A 9 -0.61 16.36 -3.52
CA ASP A 9 -0.94 17.60 -2.80
C ASP A 9 -2.18 17.41 -1.90
N PRO A 10 -2.14 17.82 -0.61
CA PRO A 10 -3.28 17.71 0.29
C PRO A 10 -4.56 18.35 -0.25
N ALA A 11 -4.49 19.42 -1.05
CA ALA A 11 -5.68 20.00 -1.69
C ALA A 11 -6.38 19.02 -2.64
N VAL A 12 -5.61 18.20 -3.36
CA VAL A 12 -6.14 17.16 -4.26
C VAL A 12 -6.80 16.04 -3.46
N VAL A 13 -6.20 15.66 -2.33
CA VAL A 13 -6.75 14.65 -1.42
C VAL A 13 -8.09 15.10 -0.85
N THR A 14 -8.16 16.34 -0.34
CA THR A 14 -9.40 16.90 0.23
C THR A 14 -10.53 16.93 -0.79
N ARG A 15 -10.25 17.40 -2.01
CA ARG A 15 -11.25 17.41 -3.10
C ARG A 15 -11.76 16.00 -3.41
N THR A 16 -10.87 15.01 -3.42
CA THR A 16 -11.22 13.61 -3.67
C THR A 16 -12.14 13.06 -2.58
N ILE A 17 -11.83 13.36 -1.31
CA ILE A 17 -12.66 12.95 -0.16
C ILE A 17 -14.05 13.59 -0.25
N VAL A 18 -14.12 14.90 -0.45
CA VAL A 18 -15.40 15.61 -0.59
C VAL A 18 -16.23 14.99 -1.71
N THR A 19 -15.62 14.77 -2.87
CA THR A 19 -16.29 14.13 -4.01
C THR A 19 -16.84 12.75 -3.64
N ALA A 20 -16.03 11.92 -2.97
CA ALA A 20 -16.43 10.59 -2.53
C ALA A 20 -17.60 10.60 -1.55
N THR A 21 -17.70 11.62 -0.69
CA THR A 21 -18.81 11.77 0.26
C THR A 21 -20.09 12.29 -0.37
N THR A 22 -19.99 13.08 -1.44
CA THR A 22 -21.14 13.72 -2.10
C THR A 22 -21.69 12.94 -3.29
N ASP A 23 -21.01 11.88 -3.73
CA ASP A 23 -21.37 11.14 -4.93
C ASP A 23 -22.67 10.34 -4.72
N LYS A 24 -23.63 10.47 -5.65
CA LYS A 24 -24.93 9.77 -5.55
C LYS A 24 -24.81 8.23 -5.57
N LYS A 25 -23.71 7.72 -6.14
CA LYS A 25 -23.35 6.30 -6.16
C LYS A 25 -21.87 6.18 -5.79
N PRO A 26 -21.53 6.16 -4.49
CA PRO A 26 -20.14 6.19 -4.07
C PRO A 26 -19.42 4.92 -4.52
N LYS A 27 -18.27 5.09 -5.18
CA LYS A 27 -17.42 3.97 -5.60
C LYS A 27 -16.63 3.43 -4.40
N PRO A 28 -16.36 2.12 -4.31
CA PRO A 28 -15.57 1.56 -3.22
C PRO A 28 -14.12 2.09 -3.13
N ARG A 29 -13.58 2.66 -4.22
CA ARG A 29 -12.20 3.17 -4.27
C ARG A 29 -12.12 4.45 -5.10
N TYR A 30 -11.65 5.52 -4.47
CA TYR A 30 -11.28 6.77 -5.12
C TYR A 30 -9.76 6.95 -4.99
N THR A 31 -9.04 7.01 -6.11
CA THR A 31 -7.61 7.29 -6.12
C THR A 31 -7.41 8.80 -6.16
N ALA A 32 -6.76 9.36 -5.15
CA ALA A 32 -6.43 10.78 -5.11
C ALA A 32 -5.29 11.07 -6.11
N GLY A 33 -5.49 12.00 -7.04
CA GLY A 33 -4.43 12.49 -7.90
C GLY A 33 -3.79 11.47 -8.86
N LEU A 34 -2.74 11.93 -9.55
CA LEU A 34 -2.06 11.16 -10.60
C LEU A 34 -1.02 10.21 -10.01
N LEU A 35 -0.35 10.62 -8.92
CA LEU A 35 0.70 9.81 -8.31
C LEU A 35 0.10 8.58 -7.63
N ALA A 36 -0.96 8.71 -6.84
CA ALA A 36 -1.63 7.54 -6.24
C ALA A 36 -2.25 6.62 -7.30
N SER A 37 -2.74 7.18 -8.41
CA SER A 37 -3.23 6.39 -9.55
C SER A 37 -2.13 5.54 -10.18
N ARG A 38 -0.94 6.12 -10.40
CA ARG A 38 0.24 5.40 -10.92
C ARG A 38 0.72 4.31 -9.95
N VAL A 39 0.74 4.60 -8.65
CA VAL A 39 1.08 3.61 -7.61
C VAL A 39 0.09 2.45 -7.57
N THR A 40 -1.21 2.75 -7.71
CA THR A 40 -2.27 1.73 -7.77
C THR A 40 -2.11 0.85 -9.00
N ALA A 41 -1.81 1.43 -10.16
CA ALA A 41 -1.54 0.67 -11.39
C ALA A 41 -0.29 -0.21 -11.24
N ALA A 42 0.81 0.34 -10.70
CA ALA A 42 2.04 -0.40 -10.48
C ALA A 42 1.86 -1.60 -9.53
N ARG A 43 1.03 -1.46 -8.48
CA ARG A 43 0.70 -2.56 -7.57
C ARG A 43 -0.13 -3.67 -8.23
N ARG A 44 -0.98 -3.32 -9.21
CA ARG A 44 -1.83 -4.27 -9.91
C ARG A 44 -1.12 -5.01 -11.04
N LEU A 45 -0.21 -4.33 -11.72
CA LEU A 45 0.48 -4.86 -12.91
C LEU A 45 1.88 -5.41 -12.60
N GLY A 46 2.45 -5.03 -11.45
CA GLY A 46 3.75 -5.52 -11.00
C GLY A 46 3.66 -6.91 -10.36
N PRO A 47 4.76 -7.68 -10.31
CA PRO A 47 4.83 -8.93 -9.57
C PRO A 47 4.47 -8.71 -8.09
N ALA A 48 3.53 -9.51 -7.57
CA ALA A 48 2.85 -9.28 -6.29
C ALA A 48 3.80 -9.01 -5.09
N GLY A 49 5.02 -9.54 -5.11
CA GLY A 49 5.98 -9.39 -4.01
C GLY A 49 7.07 -8.34 -4.22
N THR A 50 7.31 -7.81 -5.42
CA THR A 50 8.49 -6.95 -5.66
C THR A 50 8.23 -5.50 -5.24
N PHE A 51 7.05 -4.96 -5.57
CA PHE A 51 6.66 -3.61 -5.19
C PHE A 51 6.58 -3.44 -3.66
N ASP A 52 5.95 -4.41 -2.99
CA ASP A 52 5.78 -4.41 -1.54
C ASP A 52 7.14 -4.49 -0.80
N LYS A 53 8.07 -5.32 -1.30
CA LYS A 53 9.45 -5.40 -0.78
C LYS A 53 10.19 -4.06 -0.87
N GLN A 54 10.00 -3.31 -1.95
CA GLN A 54 10.65 -1.99 -2.13
C GLN A 54 10.05 -0.92 -1.21
N ILE A 55 8.74 -0.91 -1.03
CA ILE A 55 8.06 -0.03 -0.06
C ILE A 55 8.53 -0.36 1.35
N CYS A 56 8.48 -1.63 1.73
CA CYS A 56 9.01 -2.08 3.02
C CYS A 56 10.44 -1.61 3.19
N LYS A 57 11.35 -1.83 2.23
CA LYS A 57 12.76 -1.42 2.36
C LYS A 57 12.92 0.10 2.56
N LYS A 58 12.15 0.93 1.85
CA LYS A 58 12.23 2.40 1.94
C LYS A 58 11.63 2.97 3.23
N HIS A 59 10.54 2.39 3.72
CA HIS A 59 9.81 2.91 4.90
C HIS A 59 10.09 2.10 6.17
N ARG A 60 11.00 1.11 6.12
CA ARG A 60 11.35 0.27 7.27
C ARG A 60 11.98 1.10 8.37
N ARG A 61 11.16 1.46 9.34
CA ARG A 61 11.57 1.79 10.71
C ARG A 61 11.42 0.55 11.61
N LEU A 62 11.86 -0.64 11.17
CA LEU A 62 11.92 -1.78 12.09
C LEU A 62 13.15 -1.61 12.99
N PRO A 63 13.03 -1.93 14.29
CA PRO A 63 14.21 -2.06 15.13
C PRO A 63 15.10 -3.17 14.56
N PRO A 64 16.43 -2.98 14.56
CA PRO A 64 17.35 -3.98 14.04
C PRO A 64 17.17 -5.30 14.80
N GLY A 65 16.82 -6.38 14.10
CA GLY A 65 16.78 -7.74 14.67
C GLY A 65 15.47 -8.52 14.49
N LEU A 66 14.36 -7.89 14.09
CA LEU A 66 13.12 -8.63 13.85
C LEU A 66 13.11 -9.27 12.45
N PRO A 67 13.03 -10.60 12.33
CA PRO A 67 12.93 -11.26 11.04
C PRO A 67 11.62 -10.85 10.38
N VAL A 68 11.70 -10.39 9.13
CA VAL A 68 10.52 -10.23 8.28
C VAL A 68 9.94 -11.62 8.10
N ARG A 69 8.78 -11.90 8.68
CA ARG A 69 8.12 -13.19 8.44
C ARG A 69 7.94 -13.35 6.93
N PRO A 70 8.51 -14.42 6.31
CA PRO A 70 8.27 -14.67 4.91
C PRO A 70 6.78 -14.97 4.74
N GLN A 71 6.12 -14.23 3.83
CA GLN A 71 4.67 -14.25 3.57
C GLN A 71 4.09 -15.63 3.14
N GLY A 72 4.86 -16.72 3.19
CA GLY A 72 4.46 -18.05 2.71
C GLY A 72 4.41 -19.18 3.74
N ARG A 73 4.85 -18.98 5.00
CA ARG A 73 4.69 -20.04 6.01
C ARG A 73 3.34 -19.90 6.70
N ARG A 74 2.36 -20.70 6.24
CA ARG A 74 1.15 -20.98 7.02
C ARG A 74 1.60 -21.38 8.42
N PHE A 75 1.02 -20.74 9.43
CA PHE A 75 1.17 -21.17 10.81
C PHE A 75 0.72 -22.64 10.88
N ARG A 76 1.67 -23.57 10.98
CA ARG A 76 1.37 -24.94 11.39
C ARG A 76 1.35 -24.89 12.92
N PRO A 77 0.19 -25.09 13.58
CA PRO A 77 0.20 -25.36 15.00
C PRO A 77 1.07 -26.60 15.24
N SER A 78 1.89 -26.56 16.29
CA SER A 78 2.68 -27.71 16.71
C SER A 78 1.72 -28.76 17.25
N ALA A 79 2.03 -30.05 17.11
CA ALA A 79 1.26 -31.12 17.74
C ALA A 79 1.24 -31.04 19.28
N SER A 80 1.98 -30.10 19.86
CA SER A 80 2.06 -29.79 21.30
C SER A 80 1.06 -28.73 21.77
N ASP A 81 0.33 -28.07 20.86
CA ASP A 81 -0.59 -26.96 21.16
C ASP A 81 -2.04 -27.44 21.44
N VAL A 82 -2.26 -28.74 21.72
CA VAL A 82 -3.55 -29.35 22.09
C VAL A 82 -3.44 -30.07 23.42
#